data_AF-A0AAD7B9W5-F1
#
_entry.id   AF-A0AAD7B9W5-F1
#
_cell.length_a   1.000
_cell.length_b   1.000
_cell.length_c   1.000
_cell.angle_alpha   90.00
_cell.angle_beta   90.00
_cell.angle_gamma   90.00
#
_symmetry.space_group_name_H-M   'P 1'
#
loop_
_entity.id
_entity.type
_entity.pdbx_description
1 polymer ?
#
loop_
_entity_poly.entity_id
_entity_poly.type
_entity_poly.pdbx_seq_one_letter_code
_entity_poly.pdbx_strand_id
1 'polypeptide(L)'
;MSHYANPAHAHSAARGGHSQPHALSHALGPQHHAPANSSSTRHRMPTVEYKPTKWAASMAGNARQKRVLPFDLPGQSNQGVSMRDLSNRGPNAPIAGAGDQIFAPLGVQKISLRIIWPGYQHVEWNRSIEVSTITRAGLAYQVASNFARFFEKSAYETPSSATHYLISPAGVRFEHLYLVSLTNTIDNVWQADVALDLR
;
A
#
# COMPACT_ATOMS: atom_id res chain seq x y z
N MET A 1 -9.73 -58.79 33.36
CA MET A 1 -9.13 -60.13 33.26
C MET A 1 -9.89 -60.91 32.21
N SER A 2 -9.23 -61.22 31.10
CA SER A 2 -9.42 -62.42 30.27
C SER A 2 -8.69 -62.18 28.95
N HIS A 3 -7.48 -62.72 28.91
CA HIS A 3 -6.69 -62.91 27.71
C HIS A 3 -7.35 -63.96 26.83
N TYR A 4 -7.27 -63.78 25.51
CA TYR A 4 -7.09 -64.92 24.61
C TYR A 4 -6.11 -64.51 23.51
N ALA A 5 -5.16 -65.40 23.25
CA ALA A 5 -4.03 -65.21 22.38
C ALA A 5 -3.95 -66.34 21.35
N ASN A 6 -3.28 -66.03 20.23
CA ASN A 6 -2.49 -66.90 19.34
C ASN A 6 -3.25 -67.70 18.25
N PRO A 7 -2.58 -68.27 17.20
CA PRO A 7 -1.27 -68.03 16.55
C PRO A 7 -1.34 -67.84 15.00
N ALA A 8 -0.42 -67.13 14.34
CA ALA A 8 0.77 -67.57 13.56
C ALA A 8 0.45 -68.43 12.30
N HIS A 9 0.83 -68.06 11.06
CA HIS A 9 2.15 -68.17 10.37
C HIS A 9 1.87 -67.91 8.85
N ALA A 10 2.77 -67.62 7.90
CA ALA A 10 4.21 -67.40 7.84
C ALA A 10 4.60 -66.77 6.47
N HIS A 11 5.64 -65.93 6.52
CA HIS A 11 6.84 -65.81 5.67
C HIS A 11 6.92 -66.38 4.24
N SER A 12 7.49 -65.57 3.34
CA SER A 12 8.63 -65.86 2.43
C SER A 12 9.01 -64.54 1.72
N ALA A 13 10.11 -63.82 1.99
CA ALA A 13 11.56 -64.08 1.85
C ALA A 13 12.09 -64.13 0.40
N ALA A 14 12.82 -63.07 0.00
CA ALA A 14 14.02 -63.03 -0.89
C ALA A 14 14.19 -61.56 -1.36
N ARG A 15 15.11 -60.71 -0.88
CA ARG A 15 16.58 -60.74 -0.76
C ARG A 15 17.31 -60.60 -2.11
N GLY A 16 18.01 -59.48 -2.28
CA GLY A 16 19.25 -59.41 -3.06
C GLY A 16 19.40 -58.21 -4.00
N GLY A 17 20.47 -57.44 -3.82
CA GLY A 17 21.13 -56.75 -4.93
C GLY A 17 21.31 -55.25 -4.78
N HIS A 18 22.43 -54.84 -4.17
CA HIS A 18 22.99 -53.50 -4.30
C HIS A 18 23.39 -53.19 -5.74
N SER A 19 23.21 -51.94 -6.18
CA SER A 19 24.15 -51.19 -7.05
C SER A 19 23.68 -49.73 -7.19
N GLN A 20 24.50 -48.78 -6.72
CA GLN A 20 24.58 -47.43 -7.28
C GLN A 20 25.71 -47.42 -8.33
N PRO A 21 25.62 -46.64 -9.44
CA PRO A 21 26.20 -45.29 -9.40
C PRO A 21 25.48 -44.20 -10.24
N HIS A 22 25.89 -42.95 -9.94
CA HIS A 22 25.63 -41.65 -10.57
C HIS A 22 25.18 -41.57 -12.03
N ALA A 23 24.20 -40.69 -12.29
CA ALA A 23 24.21 -39.80 -13.46
C ALA A 23 23.45 -38.48 -13.16
N LEU A 24 24.13 -37.37 -13.42
CA LEU A 24 23.62 -36.00 -13.45
C LEU A 24 22.81 -35.78 -14.74
N SER A 25 21.61 -35.18 -14.65
CA SER A 25 21.19 -34.05 -15.49
C SER A 25 19.69 -33.73 -15.37
N HIS A 26 19.42 -32.50 -14.92
CA HIS A 26 18.39 -31.59 -15.43
C HIS A 26 17.02 -32.18 -15.78
N ALA A 27 16.10 -32.14 -14.81
CA ALA A 27 14.67 -32.08 -15.06
C ALA A 27 14.11 -30.81 -14.41
N LEU A 28 14.00 -29.78 -15.24
CA LEU A 28 13.11 -28.62 -15.20
C LEU A 28 12.25 -28.50 -13.93
N GLY A 29 12.70 -27.63 -13.01
CA GLY A 29 11.83 -27.16 -11.93
C GLY A 29 10.62 -26.40 -12.48
N PRO A 30 9.51 -26.32 -11.74
CA PRO A 30 8.37 -25.51 -12.12
C PRO A 30 8.83 -24.05 -12.25
N GLN A 31 8.84 -23.54 -13.47
CA GLN A 31 8.98 -22.11 -13.73
C GLN A 31 7.77 -21.43 -13.08
N HIS A 32 8.00 -20.82 -11.92
CA HIS A 32 7.17 -19.71 -11.49
C HIS A 32 7.36 -18.62 -12.55
N HIS A 33 6.43 -18.58 -13.52
CA HIS A 33 6.24 -17.42 -14.36
C HIS A 33 5.99 -16.24 -13.40
N ALA A 34 7.02 -15.42 -13.20
CA ALA A 34 6.83 -14.06 -12.76
C ALA A 34 5.78 -13.44 -13.71
N PRO A 35 4.71 -12.81 -13.22
CA PRO A 35 3.78 -12.15 -14.10
C PRO A 35 4.58 -11.14 -14.93
N ALA A 36 4.59 -11.39 -16.24
CA ALA A 36 5.20 -10.51 -17.21
C ALA A 36 4.51 -9.15 -17.15
N ASN A 37 5.35 -8.11 -17.26
CA ASN A 37 4.96 -6.75 -17.61
C ASN A 37 4.34 -5.90 -16.48
N SER A 38 5.19 -5.37 -15.60
CA SER A 38 4.94 -4.05 -15.01
C SER A 38 6.17 -3.17 -15.21
N SER A 39 6.42 -2.76 -16.46
CA SER A 39 7.14 -1.51 -16.67
C SER A 39 6.22 -0.37 -16.20
N SER A 40 6.11 -0.22 -14.88
CA SER A 40 5.37 0.87 -14.28
C SER A 40 6.04 2.16 -14.73
N THR A 41 5.46 2.83 -15.71
CA THR A 41 5.79 4.24 -16.03
C THR A 41 5.30 5.21 -14.99
N ARG A 42 4.90 4.69 -13.84
CA ARG A 42 4.53 5.49 -12.71
C ARG A 42 5.78 6.05 -12.08
N HIS A 43 5.81 7.37 -11.92
CA HIS A 43 6.86 8.07 -11.22
C HIS A 43 6.34 8.53 -9.86
N ARG A 44 7.13 8.32 -8.80
CA ARG A 44 6.79 8.82 -7.46
C ARG A 44 6.83 10.33 -7.45
N MET A 45 5.78 10.95 -6.95
CA MET A 45 5.77 12.38 -6.73
C MET A 45 6.76 12.72 -5.60
N PRO A 46 7.59 13.76 -5.76
CA PRO A 46 8.44 14.25 -4.68
C PRO A 46 7.58 14.64 -3.47
N THR A 47 7.70 13.89 -2.39
CA THR A 47 7.03 14.22 -1.13
C THR A 47 7.87 15.24 -0.37
N VAL A 48 7.37 16.47 -0.26
CA VAL A 48 7.92 17.42 0.72
C VAL A 48 7.44 16.99 2.10
N GLU A 49 8.34 16.37 2.86
CA GLU A 49 8.04 15.95 4.23
C GLU A 49 7.63 17.18 5.04
N TYR A 50 6.47 17.10 5.68
CA TYR A 50 6.01 18.14 6.57
C TYR A 50 6.95 18.23 7.77
N LYS A 51 7.66 19.36 7.90
CA LYS A 51 8.46 19.68 9.08
C LYS A 51 7.62 20.52 10.04
N PRO A 52 7.43 20.08 11.29
CA PRO A 52 6.72 20.88 12.27
C PRO A 52 7.51 22.15 12.61
N THR A 53 6.79 23.17 13.08
CA THR A 53 7.38 24.28 13.81
C THR A 53 8.18 23.78 15.02
N LYS A 54 9.22 24.52 15.42
CA LYS A 54 10.14 24.14 16.51
C LYS A 54 9.41 23.73 17.81
N TRP A 55 8.28 24.38 18.13
CA TRP A 55 7.44 24.05 19.30
C TRP A 55 6.73 22.70 19.17
N ALA A 56 6.26 22.34 17.98
CA ALA A 56 5.58 21.07 17.74
C ALA A 56 6.58 19.91 17.75
N ALA A 57 7.80 20.14 17.28
CA ALA A 57 8.89 19.17 17.37
C ALA A 57 9.32 18.87 18.82
N SER A 58 9.29 19.86 19.72
CA SER A 58 9.60 19.65 21.15
C SER A 58 8.48 18.95 21.92
N MET A 59 7.22 19.10 21.49
CA MET A 59 6.06 18.44 22.10
C MET A 59 5.86 17.00 21.60
N ALA A 60 6.35 16.66 20.41
CA ALA A 60 6.39 15.31 19.87
C ALA A 60 7.49 14.42 20.50
N GLY A 61 7.82 14.69 21.77
CA GLY A 61 8.74 13.88 22.57
C GLY A 61 8.27 12.43 22.55
N ASN A 62 9.10 11.56 21.97
CA ASN A 62 8.81 10.19 21.54
C ASN A 62 8.12 10.07 20.16
N ALA A 63 8.70 10.66 19.11
CA ALA A 63 8.38 10.32 17.73
C ALA A 63 8.57 8.81 17.50
N ARG A 64 7.48 8.07 17.75
CA ARG A 64 7.30 6.64 17.51
C ARG A 64 7.60 6.36 16.04
N GLN A 65 8.20 5.20 15.76
CA GLN A 65 8.52 4.69 14.43
C GLN A 65 7.59 5.23 13.34
N LYS A 66 8.15 5.84 12.29
CA LYS A 66 7.42 6.24 11.08
C LYS A 66 6.59 5.05 10.59
N ARG A 67 5.28 5.11 10.78
CA ARG A 67 4.36 4.05 10.33
C ARG A 67 3.98 4.30 8.89
N VAL A 68 4.10 3.25 8.07
CA VAL A 68 3.72 3.28 6.65
C VAL A 68 2.59 2.28 6.46
N LEU A 69 1.51 2.74 5.83
CA LEU A 69 0.33 1.95 5.50
C LEU A 69 0.26 1.81 3.98
N PRO A 70 0.68 0.66 3.40
CA PRO A 70 0.63 0.46 1.97
C PRO A 70 -0.80 0.19 1.47
N PHE A 71 -1.04 0.60 0.23
CA PHE A 71 -2.24 0.30 -0.54
C PHE A 71 -1.81 -0.30 -1.86
N ASP A 72 -2.07 -1.58 -2.05
CA ASP A 72 -1.75 -2.28 -3.29
C ASP A 72 -2.92 -3.16 -3.72
N LEU A 73 -2.95 -3.49 -5.00
CA LEU A 73 -3.86 -4.50 -5.52
C LEU A 73 -3.45 -5.90 -5.01
N PRO A 74 -4.38 -6.85 -4.83
CA PRO A 74 -4.04 -8.22 -4.47
C PRO A 74 -3.01 -8.83 -5.44
N GLY A 75 -1.93 -9.39 -4.89
CA GLY A 75 -0.83 -9.98 -5.69
C GLY A 75 0.15 -8.98 -6.29
N GLN A 76 -0.02 -7.68 -6.04
CA GLN A 76 0.91 -6.63 -6.42
C GLN A 76 1.49 -5.95 -5.18
N SER A 77 2.72 -5.44 -5.28
CA SER A 77 3.39 -4.76 -4.18
C SER A 77 4.00 -3.45 -4.66
N ASN A 78 3.85 -2.38 -3.88
CA ASN A 78 4.37 -1.03 -4.13
C ASN A 78 3.94 -0.40 -5.46
N GLN A 79 2.85 -0.88 -6.05
CA GLN A 79 2.28 -0.36 -7.30
C GLN A 79 1.25 0.73 -7.04
N GLY A 80 0.65 0.73 -5.85
CA GLY A 80 -0.46 1.63 -5.55
C GLY A 80 -1.78 1.19 -6.16
N VAL A 81 -2.81 1.97 -5.84
CA VAL A 81 -4.16 1.82 -6.39
C VAL A 81 -4.60 3.14 -7.00
N SER A 82 -5.21 3.09 -8.18
CA SER A 82 -5.69 4.30 -8.87
C SER A 82 -6.67 5.07 -7.99
N MET A 83 -6.42 6.36 -7.78
CA MET A 83 -7.35 7.20 -7.03
C MET A 83 -8.67 7.40 -7.77
N ARG A 84 -8.67 7.34 -9.11
CA ARG A 84 -9.89 7.31 -9.92
C ARG A 84 -10.72 6.07 -9.63
N ASP A 85 -10.10 4.89 -9.58
CA ASP A 85 -10.80 3.65 -9.25
C ASP A 85 -11.34 3.66 -7.82
N LEU A 86 -10.56 4.19 -6.87
CA LEU A 86 -11.00 4.39 -5.50
C LEU A 86 -12.24 5.28 -5.43
N SER A 87 -12.23 6.41 -6.14
CA SER A 87 -13.39 7.32 -6.18
C SER A 87 -14.63 6.69 -6.83
N ASN A 88 -14.45 5.90 -7.89
CA ASN A 88 -15.56 5.27 -8.62
C ASN A 88 -16.17 4.07 -7.89
N ARG A 89 -15.33 3.26 -7.24
CA ARG A 89 -15.75 1.99 -6.59
C ARG A 89 -15.98 2.16 -5.09
N GLY A 90 -15.49 3.25 -4.50
CA GLY A 90 -15.58 3.50 -3.07
C GLY A 90 -14.89 2.40 -2.24
N PRO A 91 -15.49 2.00 -1.11
CA PRO A 91 -14.96 0.92 -0.26
C PRO A 91 -14.88 -0.46 -0.94
N ASN A 92 -15.47 -0.64 -2.12
CA ASN A 92 -15.44 -1.90 -2.88
C ASN A 92 -14.23 -2.00 -3.84
N ALA A 93 -13.31 -1.03 -3.81
CA ALA A 93 -12.10 -1.08 -4.63
C ALA A 93 -11.24 -2.31 -4.27
N PRO A 94 -10.62 -2.98 -5.25
CA PRO A 94 -9.85 -4.20 -5.02
C PRO A 94 -8.50 -3.89 -4.36
N ILE A 95 -8.48 -3.75 -3.04
CA ILE A 95 -7.26 -3.51 -2.24
C ILE A 95 -6.89 -4.78 -1.48
N ALA A 96 -5.59 -5.11 -1.42
CA ALA A 96 -5.07 -6.16 -0.56
C ALA A 96 -5.37 -5.83 0.92
N GLY A 97 -6.06 -6.73 1.63
CA GLY A 97 -6.50 -6.47 3.00
C GLY A 97 -7.57 -5.37 3.10
N ALA A 98 -8.44 -5.23 2.08
CA ALA A 98 -9.47 -4.19 2.01
C ALA A 98 -10.31 -4.05 3.29
N GLY A 99 -10.62 -5.17 3.97
CA GLY A 99 -11.42 -5.21 5.19
C GLY A 99 -10.67 -4.89 6.48
N ASP A 100 -9.35 -4.72 6.46
CA ASP A 100 -8.55 -4.53 7.66
C ASP A 100 -8.89 -3.21 8.36
N GLN A 101 -9.24 -3.27 9.65
CA GLN A 101 -9.38 -2.07 10.49
C GLN A 101 -8.02 -1.67 11.06
N ILE A 102 -7.17 -1.07 10.23
CA ILE A 102 -5.74 -0.83 10.54
C ILE A 102 -5.48 0.10 11.75
N PHE A 103 -6.46 0.93 12.11
CA PHE A 103 -6.35 1.89 13.22
C PHE A 103 -7.05 1.43 14.51
N ALA A 104 -7.99 0.48 14.43
CA ALA A 104 -8.75 0.02 15.60
C ALA A 104 -7.83 -0.58 16.70
N PRO A 105 -6.85 -1.46 16.40
CA PRO A 105 -5.91 -1.96 17.40
C PRO A 105 -5.02 -0.89 18.04
N LEU A 106 -4.95 0.29 17.43
CA LEU A 106 -4.10 1.40 17.88
C LEU A 106 -4.86 2.37 18.79
N GLY A 107 -6.19 2.22 18.93
CA GLY A 107 -7.03 3.17 19.65
C GLY A 107 -7.06 4.56 19.01
N VAL A 108 -6.61 4.70 17.75
CA VAL A 108 -6.60 5.98 17.04
C VAL A 108 -8.01 6.23 16.52
N GLN A 109 -8.62 7.33 16.96
CA GLN A 109 -9.97 7.69 16.55
C GLN A 109 -9.97 8.57 15.30
N LYS A 110 -8.99 9.47 15.18
CA LYS A 110 -8.90 10.45 14.10
C LYS A 110 -7.44 10.68 13.69
N ILE A 111 -7.25 10.93 12.40
CA ILE A 111 -5.97 11.38 11.84
C ILE A 111 -6.14 12.73 11.14
N SER A 112 -5.03 13.43 10.93
CA SER A 112 -4.93 14.68 10.17
C SER A 112 -4.24 14.37 8.84
N LEU A 113 -5.00 14.26 7.75
CA LEU A 113 -4.45 14.11 6.40
C LEU A 113 -3.96 15.47 5.90
N ARG A 114 -2.67 15.55 5.58
CA ARG A 114 -2.06 16.73 4.98
C ARG A 114 -1.61 16.45 3.55
N ILE A 115 -2.09 17.25 2.60
CA ILE A 115 -1.66 17.19 1.21
C ILE A 115 -0.73 18.39 0.95
N ILE A 116 0.46 18.09 0.44
CA ILE A 116 1.41 19.10 -0.03
C ILE A 116 1.76 18.70 -1.47
N TRP A 117 1.51 19.61 -2.40
CA TRP A 117 1.71 19.35 -3.82
C TRP A 117 2.81 20.26 -4.39
N PRO A 118 3.76 19.73 -5.18
CA PRO A 118 4.82 20.54 -5.76
C PRO A 118 4.29 21.68 -6.64
N GLY A 119 4.72 22.92 -6.35
CA GLY A 119 4.25 24.13 -7.01
C GLY A 119 2.95 24.71 -6.44
N TYR A 120 2.30 24.02 -5.51
CA TYR A 120 1.08 24.46 -4.84
C TYR A 120 1.24 24.40 -3.32
N GLN A 121 2.45 24.64 -2.82
CA GLN A 121 2.77 24.57 -1.39
C GLN A 121 2.02 25.63 -0.56
N HIS A 122 1.60 26.73 -1.21
CA HIS A 122 0.76 27.77 -0.61
C HIS A 122 -0.70 27.34 -0.45
N VAL A 123 -1.15 26.29 -1.15
CA VAL A 123 -2.49 25.74 -1.00
C VAL A 123 -2.51 24.82 0.20
N GLU A 124 -2.90 25.36 1.35
CA GLU A 124 -3.02 24.55 2.57
C GLU A 124 -4.20 23.59 2.47
N TRP A 125 -3.89 22.29 2.56
CA TRP A 125 -4.89 21.23 2.67
C TRP A 125 -4.60 20.34 3.87
N ASN A 126 -5.38 20.54 4.93
CA ASN A 126 -5.37 19.72 6.12
C ASN A 126 -6.81 19.32 6.47
N ARG A 127 -7.07 18.02 6.57
CA ARG A 127 -8.41 17.47 6.81
C ARG A 127 -8.36 16.37 7.85
N SER A 128 -9.29 16.41 8.80
CA SER A 128 -9.44 15.35 9.78
C SER A 128 -10.24 14.20 9.17
N ILE A 129 -9.75 12.97 9.36
CA ILE A 129 -10.42 11.74 8.94
C ILE A 129 -10.67 10.91 10.20
N GLU A 130 -11.91 10.48 10.39
CA GLU A 130 -12.26 9.51 11.42
C GLU A 130 -11.85 8.10 10.98
N VAL A 131 -11.09 7.41 11.84
CA VAL A 131 -10.47 6.12 11.50
C VAL A 131 -10.77 5.01 12.51
N SER A 132 -11.60 5.30 13.52
CA SER A 132 -11.94 4.37 14.62
C SER A 132 -12.42 3.00 14.12
N THR A 133 -13.24 2.99 13.07
CA THR A 133 -13.85 1.77 12.49
C THR A 133 -13.59 1.64 10.99
N ILE A 134 -12.75 2.50 10.42
CA ILE A 134 -12.53 2.55 8.98
C ILE A 134 -11.73 1.32 8.53
N THR A 135 -12.17 0.68 7.45
CA THR A 135 -11.39 -0.37 6.80
C THR A 135 -10.28 0.24 5.95
N ARG A 136 -9.28 -0.55 5.56
CA ARG A 136 -8.20 -0.12 4.65
C ARG A 136 -8.76 0.45 3.35
N ALA A 137 -9.75 -0.21 2.76
CA ALA A 137 -10.39 0.29 1.54
C ALA A 137 -11.20 1.56 1.78
N GLY A 138 -11.92 1.66 2.91
CA GLY A 138 -12.61 2.88 3.30
C GLY A 138 -11.65 4.06 3.48
N LEU A 139 -10.49 3.82 4.09
CA LEU A 139 -9.47 4.85 4.27
C LEU A 139 -8.88 5.29 2.93
N ALA A 140 -8.52 4.34 2.06
CA ALA A 140 -8.00 4.65 0.73
C ALA A 140 -9.00 5.52 -0.07
N TYR A 141 -10.29 5.18 0.00
CA TYR A 141 -11.36 5.98 -0.58
C TYR A 141 -11.44 7.40 0.01
N GLN A 142 -11.36 7.54 1.34
CA GLN A 142 -11.36 8.85 1.99
C GLN A 142 -10.16 9.70 1.58
N VAL A 143 -8.97 9.09 1.47
CA VAL A 143 -7.76 9.76 0.99
C VAL A 143 -7.96 10.21 -0.46
N ALA A 144 -8.40 9.32 -1.36
CA ALA A 144 -8.67 9.65 -2.75
C ALA A 144 -9.71 10.78 -2.90
N SER A 145 -10.78 10.76 -2.10
CA SER A 145 -11.81 11.81 -2.08
C SER A 145 -11.24 13.18 -1.66
N ASN A 146 -10.30 13.19 -0.71
CA ASN A 146 -9.60 14.42 -0.33
C ASN A 146 -8.66 14.94 -1.43
N PHE A 147 -7.98 14.04 -2.16
CA PHE A 147 -7.18 14.42 -3.32
C PHE A 147 -8.04 14.97 -4.45
N ALA A 148 -9.20 14.40 -4.73
CA ALA A 148 -10.12 14.92 -5.75
C ALA A 148 -10.50 16.37 -5.43
N ARG A 149 -10.93 16.65 -4.19
CA ARG A 149 -11.29 18.01 -3.74
C ARG A 149 -10.09 18.96 -3.72
N PHE A 150 -8.90 18.47 -3.38
CA PHE A 150 -7.67 19.26 -3.46
C PHE A 150 -7.40 19.67 -4.91
N PHE A 151 -7.50 18.74 -5.86
CA PHE A 151 -7.31 19.01 -7.29
C PHE A 151 -8.36 19.99 -7.84
N GLU A 152 -9.62 19.84 -7.45
CA GLU A 152 -10.69 20.77 -7.80
C GLU A 152 -10.40 22.19 -7.31
N LYS A 153 -9.96 22.34 -6.05
CA LYS A 153 -9.59 23.64 -5.50
C LYS A 153 -8.36 24.22 -6.19
N SER A 154 -7.30 23.42 -6.31
CA SER A 154 -6.01 23.87 -6.86
C SER A 154 -6.05 24.16 -8.35
N ALA A 155 -7.03 23.64 -9.10
CA ALA A 155 -7.20 23.96 -10.51
C ALA A 155 -7.45 25.46 -10.80
N TYR A 156 -7.87 26.23 -9.78
CA TYR A 156 -8.08 27.67 -9.88
C TYR A 156 -6.95 28.50 -9.26
N GLU A 157 -5.92 27.85 -8.71
CA GLU A 157 -4.80 28.51 -8.03
C GLU A 157 -3.62 28.68 -9.00
N THR A 158 -2.84 29.74 -8.84
CA THR A 158 -1.62 29.94 -9.63
C THR A 158 -0.46 29.20 -8.97
N PRO A 159 0.29 28.35 -9.68
CA PRO A 159 1.44 27.66 -9.10
C PRO A 159 2.48 28.68 -8.61
N SER A 160 3.00 28.50 -7.41
CA SER A 160 4.03 29.38 -6.82
C SER A 160 5.42 29.18 -7.43
N SER A 161 5.62 28.14 -8.24
CA SER A 161 6.88 27.85 -8.93
C SER A 161 6.64 27.07 -10.20
N ALA A 162 7.49 27.26 -11.21
CA ALA A 162 7.52 26.39 -12.39
C ALA A 162 7.76 24.93 -11.96
N THR A 163 6.87 24.03 -12.36
CA THR A 163 6.89 22.63 -11.96
C THR A 163 6.31 21.75 -13.06
N HIS A 164 6.84 20.54 -13.23
CA HIS A 164 6.25 19.53 -14.10
C HIS A 164 4.98 18.90 -13.52
N TYR A 165 4.66 19.20 -12.25
CA TYR A 165 3.49 18.69 -11.53
C TYR A 165 2.30 19.67 -11.59
N LEU A 166 2.14 20.40 -12.70
CA LEU A 166 1.09 21.39 -12.83
C LEU A 166 -0.30 20.72 -12.85
N ILE A 167 -1.17 21.09 -11.90
CA ILE A 167 -2.59 20.69 -11.90
C ILE A 167 -3.29 21.49 -12.99
N SER A 168 -3.62 20.84 -14.10
CA SER A 168 -4.33 21.45 -15.22
C SER A 168 -4.87 20.37 -16.17
N PRO A 169 -5.81 20.68 -17.07
CA PRO A 169 -6.30 19.71 -18.06
C PRO A 169 -5.20 19.13 -18.97
N ALA A 170 -4.18 19.94 -19.28
CA ALA A 170 -3.01 19.56 -20.09
C ALA A 170 -1.83 19.00 -19.26
N GLY A 171 -1.95 19.01 -17.94
CA GLY A 171 -0.92 18.54 -17.01
C GLY A 171 -1.40 17.36 -16.18
N VAL A 172 -1.07 17.37 -14.90
CA VAL A 172 -1.48 16.32 -13.97
C VAL A 172 -2.97 16.47 -13.65
N ARG A 173 -3.72 15.40 -13.91
CA ARG A 173 -5.13 15.26 -13.57
C ARG A 173 -5.31 14.26 -12.44
N PHE A 174 -6.45 14.32 -11.76
CA PHE A 174 -6.77 13.40 -10.67
C PHE A 174 -6.70 11.91 -11.10
N GLU A 175 -7.05 11.61 -12.35
CA GLU A 175 -6.99 10.24 -12.88
C GLU A 175 -5.59 9.68 -13.10
N HIS A 176 -4.57 10.54 -13.12
CA HIS A 176 -3.18 10.13 -13.21
C HIS A 176 -2.63 9.67 -11.85
N LEU A 177 -3.37 9.88 -10.76
CA LEU A 177 -2.90 9.62 -9.40
C LEU A 177 -3.10 8.16 -8.99
N TYR A 178 -2.05 7.61 -8.38
CA TYR A 178 -2.07 6.32 -7.69
C TYR A 178 -1.70 6.54 -6.22
N LEU A 179 -2.59 6.13 -5.32
CA LEU A 179 -2.31 6.09 -3.89
C LEU A 179 -1.45 4.88 -3.59
N VAL A 180 -0.23 5.08 -3.09
CA VAL A 180 0.67 3.95 -2.81
C VAL A 180 0.79 3.64 -1.33
N SER A 181 0.98 4.67 -0.51
CA SER A 181 0.99 4.47 0.94
C SER A 181 0.56 5.72 1.68
N LEU A 182 0.20 5.56 2.94
CA LEU A 182 0.03 6.66 3.88
C LEU A 182 1.10 6.55 4.96
N THR A 183 1.87 7.61 5.15
CA THR A 183 2.98 7.66 6.09
C THR A 183 2.67 8.63 7.21
N ASN A 184 2.81 8.15 8.45
CA ASN A 184 2.77 9.00 9.63
C ASN A 184 4.08 9.78 9.72
N THR A 185 3.99 11.11 9.67
CA THR A 185 5.16 11.97 9.74
C THR A 185 5.43 12.41 11.17
N ILE A 186 4.41 12.89 11.85
CA ILE A 186 4.47 13.30 13.26
C ILE A 186 3.11 13.17 13.92
N ASP A 187 3.07 12.67 15.16
CA ASP A 187 1.86 12.48 15.96
C ASP A 187 0.72 11.82 15.17
N ASN A 188 -0.37 12.56 14.91
CA ASN A 188 -1.52 12.12 14.13
C ASN A 188 -1.56 12.76 12.73
N VAL A 189 -0.46 13.32 12.23
CA VAL A 189 -0.34 13.88 10.89
C VAL A 189 0.13 12.80 9.92
N TRP A 190 -0.63 12.63 8.85
CA TRP A 190 -0.38 11.63 7.82
C TRP A 190 -0.26 12.28 6.45
N GLN A 191 0.72 11.85 5.66
CA GLN A 191 0.92 12.27 4.28
C GLN A 191 0.82 11.06 3.36
N ALA A 192 0.17 11.24 2.21
CA ALA A 192 0.11 10.21 1.18
C ALA A 192 1.37 10.25 0.33
N ASP A 193 1.91 9.06 0.06
CA ASP A 193 2.85 8.80 -1.01
C ASP A 193 2.05 8.48 -2.28
N VAL A 194 2.29 9.26 -3.33
CA VAL A 194 1.50 9.26 -4.57
C VAL A 194 2.43 9.00 -5.74
N ALA A 195 2.02 8.11 -6.64
CA ALA A 195 2.65 7.90 -7.93
C ALA A 195 1.79 8.51 -9.04
N LEU A 196 2.44 8.89 -10.14
CA LEU A 196 1.83 9.51 -11.31
C LEU A 196 2.02 8.66 -12.55
N ASP A 197 0.94 8.37 -13.26
CA ASP A 197 0.95 7.78 -14.60
C ASP A 197 0.31 8.77 -15.59
N LEU A 198 1.12 9.36 -16.46
CA LEU A 198 0.70 10.44 -17.37
C LEU A 198 0.33 9.94 -18.78
N ARG A 199 0.23 8.63 -18.98
CA ARG A 199 -0.12 8.00 -20.25
C ARG A 199 -1.62 8.04 -20.54
#